data_AF-A0AAV0JMQ4-F1
#
_entry.id   AF-A0AAV0JMQ4-F1
#
_cell.length_a   1.000
_cell.length_b   1.000
_cell.length_c   1.000
_cell.angle_alpha   90.00
_cell.angle_beta   90.00
_cell.angle_gamma   90.00
#
_symmetry.space_group_name_H-M   'P 1'
#
loop_
_entity.id
_entity.type
_entity.pdbx_description
1 polymer ?
#
loop_
_entity_poly.entity_id
_entity_poly.type
_entity_poly.pdbx_seq_one_letter_code
_entity_poly.pdbx_strand_id
1 'polypeptide(L)'
;MRSRYVMESGFYMTSFAATMFIALLVTVGVLMISLLILLTVMLQSCENRSKGVIEQMTLQQRPTTSFLKSYHNCRSFAELNNLKSPDLLPPMCWDRIVDHHNQPVAGGEYERDLTASLWVVEGYFDGVKPSDDNGQDAVVLIDIDNSIIFNSKQFRQQVLLLRVYKKLQASGWSLVLVSRNPEKQRNGTEEQLVSAGYGGWSSLVLRPDDEMEHSTTEYISRQRVLMETRGIRVAAIISSQMDALTKGPSGSGTRVFKLPNPVYYYNDYFQDFRISTELPEETALTQ
;
A
#
# COMPACT_ATOMS: atom_id res chain seq x y z
N MET A 1 19.99 26.89 -85.80
CA MET A 1 20.45 27.13 -84.41
C MET A 1 20.27 28.62 -84.14
N ARG A 2 19.25 29.04 -83.39
CA ARG A 2 19.12 29.06 -81.91
C ARG A 2 19.59 30.42 -81.36
N SER A 3 18.65 31.19 -80.82
CA SER A 3 18.75 31.71 -79.45
C SER A 3 17.34 32.09 -79.00
N ARG A 4 16.81 31.38 -77.99
CA ARG A 4 15.64 31.82 -77.24
C ARG A 4 16.19 32.62 -76.06
N TYR A 5 15.94 33.92 -76.04
CA TYR A 5 16.19 34.72 -74.85
C TYR A 5 15.08 34.39 -73.84
N VAL A 6 15.46 33.85 -72.69
CA VAL A 6 14.57 33.74 -71.53
C VAL A 6 14.60 35.10 -70.86
N MET A 7 13.48 35.81 -70.89
CA MET A 7 13.31 37.07 -70.16
C MET A 7 13.20 36.69 -68.67
N GLU A 8 14.28 36.86 -67.92
CA GLU A 8 14.25 36.70 -66.47
C GLU A 8 13.61 37.96 -65.88
N SER A 9 12.41 37.82 -65.31
CA SER A 9 11.68 38.93 -64.69
C SER A 9 12.34 39.28 -63.35
N GLY A 10 13.38 40.12 -63.40
CA GLY A 10 13.98 40.72 -62.21
C GLY A 10 13.16 41.90 -61.70
N PHE A 11 12.85 41.92 -60.41
CA PHE A 11 12.35 43.13 -59.74
C PHE A 11 13.52 44.09 -59.54
N TYR A 12 13.63 45.09 -60.41
CA TYR A 12 14.62 46.17 -60.26
C TYR A 12 14.08 47.21 -59.29
N MET A 13 14.63 47.22 -58.06
CA MET A 13 14.30 48.20 -57.04
C MET A 13 15.39 49.28 -57.02
N THR A 14 15.01 50.55 -56.91
CA THR A 14 15.99 51.65 -56.82
C THR A 14 16.80 51.51 -55.53
N SER A 15 18.07 51.92 -55.55
CA SER A 15 18.95 51.86 -54.37
C SER A 15 18.31 52.52 -53.14
N PHE A 16 17.56 53.61 -53.35
CA PHE A 16 16.83 54.30 -52.29
C PHE A 16 15.72 53.43 -51.69
N ALA A 17 14.88 52.81 -52.53
CA ALA A 17 13.80 51.93 -52.06
C ALA A 17 14.36 50.69 -51.32
N ALA A 18 15.47 50.12 -51.78
CA ALA A 18 16.15 49.02 -51.09
C ALA A 18 16.63 49.41 -49.69
N THR A 19 17.22 50.60 -49.53
CA THR A 19 17.66 51.08 -48.21
C THR A 19 16.51 51.29 -47.23
N MET A 20 15.37 51.81 -47.70
CA MET A 20 14.18 51.98 -46.88
C MET A 20 13.60 50.64 -46.42
N PHE A 21 13.57 49.64 -47.30
CA PHE A 21 13.07 48.31 -46.96
C PHE A 21 13.96 47.61 -45.93
N ILE A 22 15.28 47.68 -46.09
CA ILE A 22 16.24 47.11 -45.12
C ILE A 22 16.13 47.83 -43.78
N ALA A 23 16.06 49.16 -43.77
CA ALA A 23 15.90 49.93 -42.53
C ALA A 23 14.60 49.54 -41.80
N LEU A 24 13.48 49.38 -42.53
CA LEU A 24 12.22 48.91 -41.95
C LEU A 24 12.35 47.51 -41.35
N LEU A 25 12.94 46.55 -42.07
CA LEU A 25 13.13 45.19 -41.55
C LEU A 25 13.99 45.16 -40.28
N VAL A 26 15.07 45.96 -40.24
CA VAL A 26 15.93 46.05 -39.06
C VAL A 26 15.17 46.64 -37.87
N THR A 27 14.40 47.72 -38.08
CA THR A 27 13.63 48.34 -36.99
C THR A 27 12.55 47.41 -36.43
N VAL A 28 11.84 46.69 -37.29
CA VAL A 28 10.85 45.68 -36.88
C VAL A 28 11.52 44.53 -36.13
N GLY A 29 12.68 44.07 -36.62
CA GLY A 29 13.47 43.01 -35.96
C GLY A 29 13.89 43.40 -34.54
N VAL A 30 14.40 44.62 -34.36
CA VAL A 30 14.77 45.13 -33.03
C VAL A 30 13.56 45.22 -32.11
N LEU A 31 12.42 45.74 -32.60
CA LEU A 31 11.16 45.81 -31.86
C LEU A 31 10.69 44.44 -31.35
N MET A 32 10.72 43.43 -32.22
CA MET A 32 10.32 42.06 -31.87
C MET A 32 11.24 41.46 -30.80
N ILE A 33 12.57 41.66 -30.92
CA ILE A 33 13.53 41.17 -29.93
C ILE A 33 13.32 41.86 -28.58
N SER A 34 13.10 43.18 -28.57
CA SER A 34 12.81 43.92 -27.34
C SER A 34 11.53 43.44 -26.66
N LEU A 35 10.48 43.14 -27.43
CA LEU A 35 9.23 42.57 -26.90
C LEU A 35 9.46 41.19 -26.28
N LEU A 36 10.22 40.32 -26.94
CA LEU A 36 10.56 38.99 -26.42
C LEU A 36 11.33 39.10 -25.10
N ILE A 37 12.32 40.00 -25.02
CA ILE A 37 13.07 40.23 -23.77
C ILE A 37 12.11 40.72 -22.67
N LEU A 38 11.25 41.69 -22.95
CA LEU A 38 10.28 42.19 -21.97
C LEU A 38 9.34 41.08 -21.49
N LEU A 39 8.85 40.24 -22.40
CA LEU A 39 7.97 39.10 -22.07
C LEU A 39 8.69 38.07 -21.20
N THR A 40 9.94 37.71 -21.53
CA THR A 40 10.72 36.76 -20.73
C THR A 40 10.98 37.28 -19.31
N VAL A 41 11.29 38.58 -19.15
CA VAL A 41 11.48 39.20 -17.84
C VAL A 41 10.16 39.22 -17.04
N MET A 42 9.04 39.53 -17.68
CA MET A 42 7.73 39.50 -17.03
C MET A 42 7.31 38.08 -16.63
N LEU A 43 7.55 37.08 -17.49
CA LEU A 43 7.31 35.68 -17.18
C LEU A 43 8.17 35.20 -16.01
N GLN A 44 9.46 35.53 -16.01
CA GLN A 44 10.38 35.17 -14.94
C GLN A 44 10.04 35.87 -13.62
N SER A 45 9.54 37.11 -13.67
CA SER A 45 9.03 37.83 -12.50
C SER A 45 7.75 37.20 -11.94
N CYS A 46 6.81 36.79 -12.80
CA CYS A 46 5.62 36.04 -12.40
C CYS A 46 5.99 34.69 -11.78
N GLU A 47 6.93 33.96 -12.38
CA GLU A 47 7.43 32.70 -11.84
C GLU A 47 8.05 32.89 -10.46
N ASN A 48 8.93 33.89 -10.28
CA ASN A 48 9.55 34.18 -8.98
C ASN A 48 8.54 34.68 -7.92
N ARG A 49 7.52 35.46 -8.30
CA ARG A 49 6.45 35.86 -7.38
C ARG A 49 5.58 34.68 -6.94
N SER A 50 5.35 33.71 -7.84
CA SER A 50 4.54 32.52 -7.54
C SER A 50 5.31 31.47 -6.74
N LYS A 51 6.64 31.38 -6.90
CA LYS A 51 7.48 30.43 -6.13
C LYS A 51 7.34 30.61 -4.62
N GLY A 52 7.36 31.84 -4.10
CA GLY A 52 7.23 32.08 -2.66
C GLY A 52 5.85 31.74 -2.09
N VAL A 53 4.77 31.97 -2.85
CA VAL A 53 3.39 31.66 -2.44
C VAL A 53 3.12 30.15 -2.52
N ILE A 54 3.65 29.49 -3.54
CA ILE A 54 3.55 28.03 -3.70
C ILE A 54 4.40 27.32 -2.64
N GLU A 55 5.64 27.76 -2.35
CA GLU A 55 6.46 27.18 -1.27
C GLU A 55 5.80 27.32 0.10
N GLN A 56 5.15 28.46 0.39
CA GLN A 56 4.48 28.68 1.66
C GLN A 56 3.21 27.83 1.80
N MET A 57 2.43 27.64 0.73
CA MET A 57 1.33 26.65 0.71
C MET A 57 1.83 25.21 0.82
N THR A 58 3.00 24.90 0.23
CA THR A 58 3.61 23.55 0.29
C THR A 58 4.18 23.23 1.68
N LEU A 59 4.69 24.23 2.39
CA LEU A 59 5.17 24.11 3.77
C LEU A 59 4.04 23.91 4.78
N GLN A 60 2.87 24.49 4.52
CA GLN A 60 1.70 24.37 5.40
C GLN A 60 0.99 23.01 5.28
N GLN A 61 1.23 22.26 4.20
CA GLN A 61 0.68 20.92 3.96
C GLN A 61 1.60 19.77 4.35
N ARG A 62 2.90 20.01 4.60
CA ARG A 62 3.78 18.94 5.07
C ARG A 62 3.60 18.75 6.58
N PRO A 63 3.30 17.53 7.06
CA PRO A 63 3.30 17.27 8.48
C PRO A 63 4.65 17.68 9.07
N THR A 64 4.63 18.41 10.17
CA THR A 64 5.87 18.76 10.88
C THR A 64 6.63 17.47 11.22
N THR A 65 7.96 17.52 11.22
CA THR A 65 8.80 16.35 11.56
C THR A 65 8.44 15.75 12.93
N SER A 66 7.91 16.57 13.85
CA SER A 66 7.39 16.14 15.14
C SER A 66 6.08 15.33 15.03
N PHE A 67 5.14 15.80 14.20
CA PHE A 67 3.88 15.11 13.94
C PHE A 67 4.12 13.72 13.35
N LEU A 68 4.95 13.63 12.30
CA LEU A 68 5.23 12.37 11.62
C LEU A 68 5.90 11.35 12.57
N LYS A 69 6.82 11.81 13.42
CA LYS A 69 7.42 10.97 14.47
C LYS A 69 6.38 10.46 15.46
N SER A 70 5.48 11.33 15.93
CA SER A 70 4.41 10.94 16.84
C SER A 70 3.49 9.88 16.22
N TYR A 71 3.13 10.05 14.94
CA TYR A 71 2.33 9.10 14.20
C TYR A 71 3.00 7.72 14.10
N HIS A 72 4.26 7.66 13.64
CA HIS A 72 4.98 6.39 13.54
C HIS A 72 5.18 5.71 14.91
N ASN A 73 5.40 6.48 15.97
CA ASN A 73 5.50 5.95 17.34
C ASN A 73 4.19 5.31 17.78
N CYS A 74 3.06 6.00 17.60
CA CYS A 74 1.73 5.50 17.93
C CYS A 74 1.36 4.25 17.13
N ARG A 75 1.66 4.25 15.84
CA ARG A 75 1.42 3.08 14.98
C ARG A 75 2.29 1.90 15.39
N SER A 76 3.58 2.12 15.65
CA SER A 76 4.49 1.07 16.14
C SER A 76 4.01 0.50 17.48
N PHE A 77 3.56 1.37 18.39
CA PHE A 77 2.95 0.95 19.64
C PHE A 77 1.72 0.06 19.41
N ALA A 78 0.82 0.45 18.50
CA ALA A 78 -0.37 -0.32 18.16
C ALA A 78 -0.02 -1.71 17.61
N GLU A 79 0.85 -1.72 16.59
CA GLU A 79 1.32 -2.92 15.90
C GLU A 79 2.01 -3.89 16.87
N LEU A 80 2.93 -3.40 17.70
CA LEU A 80 3.72 -4.23 18.62
C LEU A 80 2.91 -4.78 19.79
N ASN A 81 1.86 -4.07 20.22
CA ASN A 81 0.96 -4.51 21.28
C ASN A 81 -0.28 -5.26 20.76
N ASN A 82 -0.35 -5.55 19.46
CA ASN A 82 -1.46 -6.27 18.84
C ASN A 82 -2.83 -5.62 19.12
N LEU A 83 -2.91 -4.29 19.17
CA LEU A 83 -4.13 -3.58 19.55
C LEU A 83 -5.17 -3.73 18.45
N LYS A 84 -6.20 -4.55 18.66
CA LYS A 84 -7.19 -4.88 17.63
C LYS A 84 -8.31 -3.85 17.47
N SER A 85 -8.41 -2.92 18.42
CA SER A 85 -9.48 -1.91 18.47
C SER A 85 -8.92 -0.49 18.60
N PRO A 86 -9.60 0.49 17.98
CA PRO A 86 -9.38 1.93 18.18
C PRO A 86 -9.34 2.36 19.64
N ASP A 87 -10.23 1.79 20.45
CA ASP A 87 -10.50 2.26 21.83
C ASP A 87 -9.35 1.92 22.80
N LEU A 88 -8.46 1.02 22.36
CA LEU A 88 -7.28 0.63 23.10
C LEU A 88 -6.09 1.58 22.85
N LEU A 89 -6.22 2.49 21.88
CA LEU A 89 -5.20 3.49 21.60
C LEU A 89 -5.37 4.70 22.53
N PRO A 90 -4.26 5.25 23.07
CA PRO A 90 -4.31 6.55 23.72
C PRO A 90 -4.95 7.60 22.78
N PRO A 91 -5.79 8.53 23.28
CA PRO A 91 -6.44 9.54 22.44
C PRO A 91 -5.44 10.37 21.60
N MET A 92 -4.25 10.64 22.15
CA MET A 92 -3.18 11.31 21.41
C MET A 92 -2.70 10.53 20.17
N CYS A 93 -2.80 9.20 20.19
CA CYS A 93 -2.45 8.34 19.06
C CYS A 93 -3.58 8.25 18.05
N TRP A 94 -4.82 8.23 18.54
CA TRP A 94 -6.02 8.31 17.73
C TRP A 94 -5.98 9.52 16.79
N ASP A 95 -5.85 10.72 17.36
CA ASP A 95 -5.85 11.97 16.61
C ASP A 95 -4.76 11.98 15.54
N ARG A 96 -3.57 11.46 15.87
CA ARG A 96 -2.41 11.43 14.95
C ARG A 96 -2.61 10.45 13.79
N ILE A 97 -3.23 9.30 14.03
CA ILE A 97 -3.51 8.31 12.99
C ILE A 97 -4.57 8.87 12.03
N VAL A 98 -5.66 9.44 12.56
CA VAL A 98 -6.72 10.05 11.75
C VAL A 98 -6.22 11.25 10.95
N ASP A 99 -5.45 12.15 11.56
CA ASP A 99 -4.89 13.33 10.90
C ASP A 99 -3.94 12.94 9.76
N HIS A 100 -3.13 11.89 9.93
CA HIS A 100 -2.22 11.42 8.89
C HIS A 100 -2.98 10.80 7.70
N HIS A 101 -4.07 10.09 7.96
CA HIS A 101 -4.92 9.50 6.91
C HIS A 101 -5.61 10.53 6.03
N ASN A 102 -5.93 11.70 6.58
CA ASN A 102 -6.56 12.78 5.81
C ASN A 102 -5.57 13.54 4.91
N GLN A 103 -4.28 13.18 4.92
CA GLN A 103 -3.26 13.78 4.06
C GLN A 103 -3.09 12.99 2.76
N PRO A 104 -2.93 13.65 1.59
CA PRO A 104 -2.70 12.99 0.32
C PRO A 104 -1.27 12.43 0.26
N VAL A 105 -1.07 11.23 0.80
CA VAL A 105 0.21 10.51 0.69
C VAL A 105 0.27 9.83 -0.68
N ALA A 106 1.17 10.30 -1.55
CA ALA A 106 1.45 9.66 -2.83
C ALA A 106 2.04 8.26 -2.61
N GLY A 107 1.27 7.22 -2.97
CA GLY A 107 1.57 5.82 -2.64
C GLY A 107 1.30 5.54 -1.16
N GLY A 108 0.38 4.63 -0.87
CA GLY A 108 -0.03 4.35 0.51
C GLY A 108 1.14 3.86 1.36
N GLU A 109 1.27 4.38 2.59
CA GLU A 109 2.31 3.94 3.53
C GLU A 109 2.23 2.44 3.82
N TYR A 110 1.00 1.92 3.93
CA TYR A 110 0.74 0.48 4.02
C TYR A 110 1.36 -0.31 2.87
N GLU A 111 1.24 0.17 1.63
CA GLU A 111 1.76 -0.53 0.45
C GLU A 111 3.29 -0.62 0.49
N ARG A 112 3.97 0.46 0.93
CA ARG A 112 5.43 0.46 1.10
C ARG A 112 5.87 -0.52 2.18
N ASP A 113 5.21 -0.49 3.33
CA ASP A 113 5.58 -1.33 4.47
C ASP A 113 5.27 -2.80 4.18
N LEU A 114 4.15 -3.08 3.51
CA LEU A 114 3.80 -4.43 3.07
C LEU A 114 4.80 -4.94 2.05
N THR A 115 5.17 -4.11 1.07
CA THR A 115 6.19 -4.46 0.07
C THR A 115 7.53 -4.77 0.74
N ALA A 116 7.96 -3.96 1.72
CA ALA A 116 9.19 -4.21 2.46
C ALA A 116 9.14 -5.51 3.26
N SER A 117 8.04 -5.77 3.99
CA SER A 117 7.86 -7.04 4.72
C SER A 117 7.86 -8.25 3.78
N LEU A 118 7.18 -8.16 2.64
CA LEU A 118 7.14 -9.23 1.64
C LEU A 118 8.51 -9.44 0.97
N TRP A 119 9.29 -8.38 0.76
CA TRP A 119 10.65 -8.50 0.24
C TRP A 119 11.58 -9.26 1.20
N VAL A 120 11.43 -9.06 2.51
CA VAL A 120 12.14 -9.84 3.54
C VAL A 120 11.72 -11.31 3.50
N VAL A 121 10.43 -11.60 3.34
CA VAL A 121 9.92 -12.96 3.18
C VAL A 121 10.53 -13.62 1.95
N GLU A 122 10.47 -12.95 0.79
CA GLU A 122 11.02 -13.48 -0.46
C GLU A 122 12.53 -13.74 -0.35
N GLY A 123 13.29 -12.79 0.17
CA GLY A 123 14.74 -12.94 0.33
C GLY A 123 15.12 -14.11 1.24
N TYR A 124 14.32 -14.39 2.27
CA TYR A 124 14.52 -15.59 3.10
C TYR A 124 14.27 -16.88 2.32
N PHE A 125 13.15 -16.98 1.60
CA PHE A 125 12.77 -18.19 0.85
C PHE A 125 13.53 -18.39 -0.47
N ASP A 126 14.27 -17.37 -0.93
CA ASP A 126 15.25 -17.53 -2.00
C ASP A 126 16.48 -18.33 -1.51
N GLY A 127 16.81 -18.22 -0.21
CA GLY A 127 17.93 -18.94 0.41
C GLY A 127 17.55 -20.26 1.12
N VAL A 128 16.26 -20.56 1.26
CA VAL A 128 15.78 -21.76 1.98
C VAL A 128 14.80 -22.54 1.10
N LYS A 129 14.98 -23.87 1.04
CA LYS A 129 14.14 -24.78 0.28
C LYS A 129 13.48 -25.82 1.20
N PRO A 130 12.31 -26.34 0.84
CA PRO A 130 11.73 -27.47 1.55
C PRO A 130 12.61 -28.71 1.36
N SER A 131 12.54 -29.63 2.30
CA SER A 131 13.24 -30.92 2.24
C SER A 131 12.58 -31.84 1.21
N ASP A 132 13.35 -32.80 0.68
CA ASP A 132 12.91 -33.74 -0.37
C ASP A 132 11.94 -34.84 0.13
N ASP A 133 11.56 -34.83 1.40
CA ASP A 133 10.82 -35.89 2.08
C ASP A 133 9.29 -35.70 2.04
N ASN A 134 8.76 -35.62 0.80
CA ASN A 134 7.33 -35.76 0.52
C ASN A 134 6.45 -34.60 1.04
N GLY A 135 6.99 -33.37 1.11
CA GLY A 135 6.19 -32.14 1.30
C GLY A 135 5.71 -31.87 2.73
N GLN A 136 6.41 -32.42 3.74
CA GLN A 136 6.09 -32.19 5.15
C GLN A 136 6.48 -30.78 5.65
N ASP A 137 7.34 -30.08 4.90
CA ASP A 137 7.73 -28.70 5.18
C ASP A 137 6.66 -27.71 4.71
N ALA A 138 6.09 -26.99 5.68
CA ALA A 138 4.99 -26.08 5.44
C ALA A 138 5.31 -24.63 5.80
N VAL A 139 4.76 -23.72 5.00
CA VAL A 139 4.62 -22.30 5.34
C VAL A 139 3.19 -22.05 5.77
N VAL A 140 3.02 -21.51 6.97
CA VAL A 140 1.71 -21.19 7.52
C VAL A 140 1.39 -19.73 7.26
N LEU A 141 0.31 -19.46 6.54
CA LEU A 141 -0.20 -18.11 6.31
C LEU A 141 -1.44 -17.91 7.15
N ILE A 142 -1.41 -16.89 8.00
CA ILE A 142 -2.51 -16.59 8.92
C ILE A 142 -3.24 -15.32 8.48
N ASP A 143 -4.58 -15.35 8.45
CA ASP A 143 -5.46 -14.23 8.09
C ASP A 143 -5.26 -13.69 6.66
N ILE A 144 -4.90 -14.56 5.72
CA ILE A 144 -4.81 -14.16 4.32
C ILE A 144 -6.19 -13.74 3.78
N ASP A 145 -7.25 -14.36 4.27
CA ASP A 145 -8.64 -14.05 3.98
C ASP A 145 -9.07 -12.66 4.49
N ASN A 146 -8.57 -12.23 5.65
CA ASN A 146 -8.87 -10.88 6.15
C ASN A 146 -8.35 -9.79 5.20
N SER A 147 -7.20 -9.98 4.56
CA SER A 147 -6.70 -9.03 3.56
C SER A 147 -7.60 -8.94 2.31
N ILE A 148 -8.36 -9.99 2.03
CA ILE A 148 -9.29 -10.07 0.89
C ILE A 148 -10.63 -9.44 1.24
N ILE A 149 -11.01 -9.35 2.52
CA ILE A 149 -12.25 -8.67 2.96
C ILE A 149 -12.20 -7.17 2.65
N PHE A 150 -11.02 -6.55 2.64
CA PHE A 150 -10.83 -5.14 2.28
C PHE A 150 -10.96 -4.85 0.76
N ASN A 151 -11.56 -5.77 -0.01
CA ASN A 151 -11.52 -5.93 -1.48
C ASN A 151 -11.90 -4.72 -2.36
N SER A 152 -12.52 -3.65 -1.85
CA SER A 152 -13.02 -2.59 -2.74
C SER A 152 -12.04 -1.44 -3.02
N LYS A 153 -11.03 -1.21 -2.17
CA LYS A 153 -10.13 -0.03 -2.29
C LYS A 153 -8.65 -0.36 -2.52
N GLN A 154 -8.27 -1.64 -2.48
CA GLN A 154 -6.91 -2.04 -2.10
C GLN A 154 -6.29 -3.16 -2.98
N PHE A 155 -6.75 -3.24 -4.24
CA PHE A 155 -6.31 -4.22 -5.25
C PHE A 155 -4.78 -4.44 -5.32
N ARG A 156 -3.97 -3.38 -5.20
CA ARG A 156 -2.50 -3.50 -5.29
C ARG A 156 -1.89 -4.39 -4.21
N GLN A 157 -2.43 -4.38 -3.00
CA GLN A 157 -1.84 -5.11 -1.87
C GLN A 157 -2.14 -6.61 -1.97
N GLN A 158 -3.36 -6.95 -2.37
CA GLN A 158 -3.75 -8.31 -2.71
C GLN A 158 -2.83 -8.89 -3.80
N VAL A 159 -2.53 -8.11 -4.84
CA VAL A 159 -1.60 -8.53 -5.91
C VAL A 159 -0.20 -8.85 -5.38
N LEU A 160 0.32 -8.07 -4.43
CA LEU A 160 1.65 -8.31 -3.84
C LEU A 160 1.67 -9.59 -3.00
N LEU A 161 0.69 -9.80 -2.13
CA LEU A 161 0.63 -10.99 -1.29
C LEU A 161 0.39 -12.26 -2.13
N LEU A 162 -0.47 -12.18 -3.15
CA LEU A 162 -0.70 -13.29 -4.08
C LEU A 162 0.56 -13.68 -4.84
N ARG A 163 1.40 -12.70 -5.24
CA ARG A 163 2.70 -12.98 -5.88
C ARG A 163 3.59 -13.85 -4.99
N VAL A 164 3.75 -13.45 -3.72
CA VAL A 164 4.57 -14.21 -2.77
C VAL A 164 3.97 -15.60 -2.54
N TYR A 165 2.65 -15.70 -2.37
CA TYR A 165 1.95 -16.98 -2.23
C TYR A 165 2.27 -17.93 -3.40
N LYS A 166 2.15 -17.47 -4.64
CA LYS A 166 2.44 -18.28 -5.84
C LYS A 166 3.92 -18.63 -5.94
N LYS A 167 4.83 -17.73 -5.56
CA LYS A 167 6.27 -17.99 -5.53
C LYS A 167 6.63 -19.10 -4.54
N LEU A 168 6.04 -19.08 -3.35
CA LEU A 168 6.24 -20.13 -2.34
C LEU A 168 5.73 -21.47 -2.85
N GLN A 169 4.51 -21.50 -3.41
CA GLN A 169 3.93 -22.71 -4.00
C GLN A 169 4.79 -23.27 -5.12
N ALA A 170 5.23 -22.43 -6.07
CA ALA A 170 6.11 -22.83 -7.17
C ALA A 170 7.49 -23.31 -6.70
N SER A 171 7.92 -22.92 -5.50
CA SER A 171 9.17 -23.37 -4.87
C SER A 171 9.00 -24.69 -4.10
N GLY A 172 7.84 -25.35 -4.18
CA GLY A 172 7.58 -26.65 -3.57
C GLY A 172 7.12 -26.62 -2.11
N TRP A 173 6.87 -25.44 -1.54
CA TRP A 173 6.38 -25.33 -0.17
C TRP A 173 4.91 -25.76 -0.06
N SER A 174 4.60 -26.57 0.96
CA SER A 174 3.22 -26.84 1.36
C SER A 174 2.64 -25.60 2.04
N LEU A 175 1.52 -25.08 1.57
CA LEU A 175 0.91 -23.86 2.12
C LEU A 175 -0.29 -24.22 2.99
N VAL A 176 -0.18 -23.96 4.30
CA VAL A 176 -1.27 -24.14 5.25
C VAL A 176 -1.88 -22.77 5.55
N LEU A 177 -3.18 -22.64 5.32
CA LEU A 177 -3.93 -21.42 5.62
C LEU A 177 -4.61 -21.57 6.98
N VAL A 178 -4.41 -20.60 7.86
CA VAL A 178 -5.09 -20.52 9.15
C VAL A 178 -5.89 -19.23 9.19
N SER A 179 -7.20 -19.34 9.44
CA SER A 179 -8.10 -18.21 9.58
C SER A 179 -8.61 -18.12 11.01
N ARG A 180 -8.79 -16.89 11.48
CA ARG A 180 -9.47 -16.61 12.75
C ARG A 180 -10.99 -16.57 12.62
N ASN A 181 -11.53 -16.72 11.41
CA ASN A 181 -12.96 -16.76 11.14
C ASN A 181 -13.57 -18.08 11.63
N PRO A 182 -14.85 -18.05 12.08
CA PRO A 182 -15.53 -19.24 12.59
C PRO A 182 -15.76 -20.27 11.48
N GLU A 183 -15.69 -21.55 11.83
CA GLU A 183 -15.79 -22.70 10.92
C GLU A 183 -17.06 -22.67 10.05
N LYS A 184 -18.19 -22.19 10.58
CA LYS A 184 -19.43 -21.96 9.79
C LYS A 184 -19.26 -21.05 8.57
N GLN A 185 -18.20 -20.23 8.50
CA GLN A 185 -17.90 -19.35 7.36
C GLN A 185 -17.01 -20.02 6.29
N ARG A 186 -16.59 -21.28 6.49
CA ARG A 186 -15.68 -22.01 5.59
C ARG A 186 -15.99 -21.84 4.13
N ASN A 187 -17.23 -22.11 3.71
CA ASN A 187 -17.60 -22.06 2.29
C ASN A 187 -17.41 -20.66 1.69
N GLY A 188 -17.78 -19.61 2.44
CA GLY A 188 -17.60 -18.23 2.00
C GLY A 188 -16.12 -17.83 1.95
N THR A 189 -15.34 -18.24 2.95
CA THR A 189 -13.88 -18.01 2.97
C THR A 189 -13.18 -18.73 1.82
N GLU A 190 -13.55 -19.97 1.51
CA GLU A 190 -12.98 -20.74 0.40
C GLU A 190 -13.31 -20.09 -0.95
N GLU A 191 -14.57 -19.72 -1.19
CA GLU A 191 -14.99 -19.03 -2.42
C GLU A 191 -14.25 -17.70 -2.59
N GLN A 192 -14.07 -16.95 -1.51
CA GLN A 192 -13.34 -15.69 -1.50
C GLN A 192 -11.84 -15.89 -1.82
N LEU A 193 -11.20 -16.92 -1.24
CA LEU A 193 -9.80 -17.25 -1.52
C LEU A 193 -9.62 -17.65 -2.99
N VAL A 194 -10.49 -18.52 -3.51
CA VAL A 194 -10.44 -18.98 -4.90
C VAL A 194 -10.66 -17.83 -5.87
N SER A 195 -11.68 -17.00 -5.64
CA SER A 195 -11.98 -15.83 -6.49
C SER A 195 -10.85 -14.80 -6.47
N ALA A 196 -10.13 -14.68 -5.36
CA ALA A 196 -8.92 -13.88 -5.23
C ALA A 196 -7.66 -14.50 -5.88
N GLY A 197 -7.75 -15.71 -6.43
CA GLY A 197 -6.66 -16.41 -7.12
C GLY A 197 -5.77 -17.27 -6.21
N TYR A 198 -6.06 -17.34 -4.91
CA TYR A 198 -5.44 -18.30 -4.00
C TYR A 198 -6.00 -19.69 -4.28
N GLY A 199 -5.15 -20.71 -4.24
CA GLY A 199 -5.55 -22.08 -4.59
C GLY A 199 -4.38 -23.04 -4.46
N GLY A 200 -4.68 -24.33 -4.26
CA GLY A 200 -3.67 -25.36 -4.06
C GLY A 200 -2.96 -25.28 -2.71
N TRP A 201 -3.62 -24.72 -1.69
CA TRP A 201 -3.20 -24.89 -0.31
C TRP A 201 -3.38 -26.36 0.12
N SER A 202 -2.55 -26.83 1.05
CA SER A 202 -2.61 -28.19 1.57
C SER A 202 -3.70 -28.36 2.63
N SER A 203 -4.00 -27.30 3.37
CA SER A 203 -5.06 -27.28 4.38
C SER A 203 -5.55 -25.85 4.61
N LEU A 204 -6.85 -25.70 4.87
CA LEU A 204 -7.48 -24.49 5.36
C LEU A 204 -8.13 -24.77 6.72
N VAL A 205 -7.55 -24.19 7.76
CA VAL A 205 -7.98 -24.34 9.15
C VAL A 205 -8.70 -23.06 9.56
N LEU A 206 -10.01 -23.16 9.80
CA LEU A 206 -10.79 -22.08 10.42
C LEU A 206 -10.87 -22.33 11.93
N ARG A 207 -11.42 -21.36 12.65
CA ARG A 207 -11.59 -21.44 14.08
C ARG A 207 -12.87 -22.20 14.41
N PRO A 208 -12.84 -23.25 15.24
CA PRO A 208 -14.05 -23.95 15.65
C PRO A 208 -15.05 -22.98 16.30
N ASP A 209 -16.33 -23.13 15.97
CA ASP A 209 -17.40 -22.24 16.44
C ASP A 209 -17.50 -22.21 17.99
N ASP A 210 -17.25 -23.35 18.64
CA ASP A 210 -17.23 -23.52 20.09
C ASP A 210 -15.98 -22.93 20.76
N GLU A 211 -14.90 -22.71 20.01
CA GLU A 211 -13.67 -22.10 20.50
C GLU A 211 -13.62 -20.58 20.28
N MET A 212 -14.69 -19.95 19.79
CA MET A 212 -14.71 -18.51 19.47
C MET A 212 -14.49 -17.62 20.71
N GLU A 213 -14.92 -18.08 21.88
CA GLU A 213 -14.78 -17.37 23.16
C GLU A 213 -13.38 -17.48 23.77
N HIS A 214 -12.58 -18.45 23.33
CA HIS A 214 -11.22 -18.64 23.84
C HIS A 214 -10.27 -17.52 23.36
N SER A 215 -9.05 -17.48 23.91
CA SER A 215 -8.06 -16.52 23.41
C SER A 215 -7.58 -16.92 22.01
N THR A 216 -7.49 -15.96 21.09
CA THR A 216 -6.93 -16.20 19.74
C THR A 216 -5.50 -16.74 19.83
N THR A 217 -4.73 -16.24 20.80
CA THR A 217 -3.35 -16.67 21.05
C THR A 217 -3.26 -18.16 21.37
N GLU A 218 -4.15 -18.67 22.23
CA GLU A 218 -4.21 -20.09 22.57
C GLU A 218 -4.65 -20.95 21.39
N TYR A 219 -5.64 -20.48 20.62
CA TYR A 219 -6.04 -21.14 19.37
C TYR A 219 -4.86 -21.30 18.41
N ILE A 220 -4.12 -20.22 18.12
CA ILE A 220 -2.95 -20.27 17.21
C ILE A 220 -1.85 -21.18 17.75
N SER A 221 -1.58 -21.12 19.05
CA SER A 221 -0.60 -22.00 19.71
C SER A 221 -0.99 -23.48 19.58
N ARG A 222 -2.27 -23.81 19.83
CA ARG A 222 -2.79 -25.18 19.69
C ARG A 222 -2.72 -25.67 18.25
N GLN A 223 -3.06 -24.83 17.27
CA GLN A 223 -2.95 -25.22 15.86
C GLN A 223 -1.51 -25.58 15.47
N ARG A 224 -0.51 -24.84 16.00
CA ARG A 224 0.90 -25.19 15.77
C ARG A 224 1.25 -26.57 16.34
N VAL A 225 0.84 -26.86 17.57
CA VAL A 225 1.05 -28.19 18.20
C VAL A 225 0.36 -29.30 17.40
N LEU A 226 -0.85 -29.04 16.89
CA LEU A 226 -1.57 -30.01 16.06
C LEU A 226 -0.86 -30.27 14.72
N MET A 227 -0.24 -29.25 14.11
CA MET A 227 0.56 -29.42 12.91
C MET A 227 1.81 -30.27 13.19
N GLU A 228 2.56 -29.95 14.26
CA GLU A 228 3.75 -30.69 14.66
C GLU A 228 3.44 -32.17 14.97
N THR A 229 2.35 -32.44 15.72
CA THR A 229 1.94 -33.82 16.04
C THR A 229 1.48 -34.62 14.83
N ARG A 230 1.03 -33.95 13.76
CA ARG A 230 0.73 -34.56 12.45
C ARG A 230 1.97 -34.76 11.57
N GLY A 231 3.16 -34.42 12.07
CA GLY A 231 4.41 -34.52 11.32
C GLY A 231 4.66 -33.37 10.35
N ILE A 232 3.87 -32.29 10.42
CA ILE A 232 4.11 -31.09 9.61
C ILE A 232 5.24 -30.28 10.25
N ARG A 233 6.28 -30.00 9.49
CA ARG A 233 7.39 -29.14 9.91
C ARG A 233 7.11 -27.72 9.48
N VAL A 234 6.80 -26.86 10.45
CA VAL A 234 6.52 -25.45 10.19
C VAL A 234 7.83 -24.69 10.01
N ALA A 235 8.19 -24.41 8.75
CA ALA A 235 9.41 -23.68 8.42
C ALA A 235 9.27 -22.18 8.72
N ALA A 236 8.11 -21.60 8.40
CA ALA A 236 7.80 -20.23 8.76
C ALA A 236 6.31 -19.97 8.93
N ILE A 237 6.01 -18.87 9.60
CA ILE A 237 4.66 -18.33 9.80
C ILE A 237 4.63 -16.90 9.29
N ILE A 238 3.64 -16.56 8.47
CA ILE A 238 3.40 -15.22 7.96
C ILE A 238 2.06 -14.74 8.54
N SER A 239 2.06 -13.62 9.27
CA SER A 239 0.87 -13.11 9.96
C SER A 239 0.90 -11.59 10.03
N SER A 240 -0.28 -10.96 9.97
CA SER A 240 -0.46 -9.52 10.24
C SER A 240 -0.57 -9.20 11.73
N GLN A 241 -0.75 -10.20 12.59
CA GLN A 241 -0.95 -10.03 14.04
C GLN A 241 0.23 -10.60 14.84
N MET A 242 0.54 -9.96 15.98
CA MET A 242 1.65 -10.34 16.86
C MET A 242 1.37 -11.58 17.71
N ASP A 243 0.11 -11.98 17.88
CA ASP A 243 -0.26 -13.21 18.59
C ASP A 243 0.34 -14.49 17.95
N ALA A 244 0.69 -14.44 16.66
CA ALA A 244 1.43 -15.49 15.96
C ALA A 244 2.89 -15.67 16.45
N LEU A 245 3.45 -14.67 17.16
CA LEU A 245 4.80 -14.75 17.73
C LEU A 245 4.86 -15.59 19.00
N THR A 246 3.72 -16.06 19.52
CA THR A 246 3.73 -16.94 20.67
C THR A 246 4.56 -18.18 20.40
N LYS A 247 5.44 -18.51 21.34
CA LYS A 247 6.29 -19.69 21.26
C LYS A 247 5.44 -20.93 21.55
N GLY A 248 5.52 -21.91 20.66
CA GLY A 248 5.00 -23.24 20.95
C GLY A 248 5.89 -23.97 21.96
N PRO A 249 5.40 -25.08 22.54
CA PRO A 249 6.14 -25.86 23.54
C PRO A 249 7.50 -26.38 23.04
N SER A 250 7.67 -26.58 21.73
CA SER A 250 8.87 -27.20 21.14
C SER A 250 10.05 -26.24 20.90
N GLY A 251 9.93 -24.95 21.22
CA GLY A 251 11.08 -24.03 21.34
C GLY A 251 12.04 -23.88 20.14
N SER A 252 11.73 -24.43 18.96
CA SER A 252 12.71 -24.58 17.88
C SER A 252 12.39 -23.68 16.68
N GLY A 253 13.31 -22.75 16.39
CA GLY A 253 13.69 -22.31 15.04
C GLY A 253 12.68 -21.65 14.08
N THR A 254 11.36 -21.79 14.28
CA THR A 254 10.35 -21.31 13.32
C THR A 254 10.46 -19.80 13.15
N ARG A 255 10.67 -19.37 11.90
CA ARG A 255 10.70 -17.94 11.57
C ARG A 255 9.29 -17.39 11.49
N VAL A 256 9.05 -16.25 12.13
CA VAL A 256 7.77 -15.55 12.03
C VAL A 256 7.99 -14.23 11.31
N PHE A 257 7.25 -14.02 10.23
CA PHE A 257 7.24 -12.80 9.44
C PHE A 257 5.99 -11.99 9.77
N LYS A 258 6.21 -10.80 10.32
CA LYS A 258 5.14 -9.83 10.62
C LYS A 258 4.85 -8.98 9.39
N LEU A 259 3.63 -9.11 8.88
CA LEU A 259 3.08 -8.17 7.90
C LEU A 259 2.47 -6.97 8.62
N PRO A 260 2.46 -5.76 8.03
CA PRO A 260 1.69 -4.65 8.57
C PRO A 260 0.20 -5.01 8.64
N ASN A 261 -0.48 -4.60 9.71
CA ASN A 261 -1.91 -4.86 9.85
C ASN A 261 -2.71 -3.72 9.20
N PRO A 262 -3.52 -3.98 8.15
CA PRO A 262 -4.26 -2.93 7.43
C PRO A 262 -5.17 -2.09 8.33
N VAL A 263 -5.63 -2.63 9.47
CA VAL A 263 -6.49 -1.92 10.43
C VAL A 263 -5.85 -0.60 10.92
N TYR A 264 -4.52 -0.50 11.01
CA TYR A 264 -3.87 0.74 11.44
C TYR A 264 -3.72 1.78 10.32
N TYR A 265 -4.11 1.44 9.09
CA TYR A 265 -3.86 2.25 7.89
C TYR A 265 -5.13 2.65 7.16
N TYR A 266 -6.30 2.13 7.55
CA TYR A 266 -7.55 2.41 6.84
C TYR A 266 -8.64 2.89 7.79
N ASN A 267 -9.17 4.06 7.47
CA ASN A 267 -10.25 4.73 8.22
C ASN A 267 -11.59 3.96 8.17
N ASP A 268 -11.81 3.12 7.15
CA ASP A 268 -13.12 2.43 6.97
C ASP A 268 -13.44 1.43 8.09
N TYR A 269 -12.43 0.83 8.72
CA TYR A 269 -12.63 -0.01 9.92
C TYR A 269 -13.13 0.78 11.13
N PHE A 270 -12.84 2.07 11.18
CA PHE A 270 -13.14 2.94 12.31
C PHE A 270 -14.55 3.53 12.22
N GLN A 271 -15.10 3.67 11.02
CA GLN A 271 -16.49 4.08 10.80
C GLN A 271 -17.47 2.93 11.09
N ASP A 272 -17.18 1.71 10.59
CA ASP A 272 -18.03 0.54 10.86
C ASP A 272 -18.05 0.15 12.34
N PHE A 273 -16.94 0.32 13.07
CA PHE A 273 -16.91 0.04 14.50
C PHE A 273 -17.82 0.99 15.30
N ARG A 274 -17.85 2.28 14.94
CA ARG A 274 -18.72 3.28 15.57
C ARG A 274 -20.21 3.01 15.33
N ILE A 275 -20.55 2.53 14.13
CA ILE A 275 -21.93 2.13 13.78
C ILE A 275 -22.36 0.88 14.57
N SER A 276 -21.44 -0.05 14.86
CA SER A 276 -21.75 -1.26 15.64
C SER A 276 -21.91 -1.02 17.15
N THR A 277 -21.37 0.09 17.68
CA THR A 277 -21.49 0.48 19.09
C THR A 277 -22.66 1.43 19.37
N GLU A 278 -23.31 1.96 18.34
CA GLU A 278 -24.51 2.80 18.47
C GLU A 278 -25.78 2.01 18.08
N LEU A 279 -26.54 1.66 19.12
CA LEU A 279 -27.95 1.20 19.19
C LEU A 279 -28.28 -0.31 19.19
N PRO A 280 -29.27 -0.72 20.02
CA PRO A 280 -30.40 0.11 20.49
C PRO A 280 -30.46 0.42 21.99
N GLU A 281 -30.55 1.71 22.31
CA GLU A 281 -31.25 2.18 23.50
C GLU A 281 -32.76 2.01 23.32
N GLU A 282 -33.35 1.36 24.32
CA GLU A 282 -34.73 1.45 24.82
C GLU A 282 -35.92 1.51 23.85
N THR A 283 -36.61 0.36 23.82
CA THR A 283 -38.06 0.23 23.97
C THR A 283 -38.79 1.50 24.41
N ALA A 284 -39.50 2.12 23.46
CA ALA A 284 -40.61 3.01 23.76
C ALA A 284 -41.77 2.19 24.36
N LEU A 285 -41.85 2.17 25.69
CA LEU A 285 -43.08 1.91 26.43
C LEU A 285 -43.99 3.15 26.27
N THR A 286 -45.05 3.01 25.49
CA THR A 286 -46.27 3.82 25.68
C THR A 286 -47.46 2.86 25.72
N GLN A 287 -47.94 2.65 26.94
CA GLN A 287 -49.36 2.40 27.23
C GLN A 287 -50.09 3.74 27.26
#